data_AF-A0A8X6VAX0-F1
#
_entry.id   AF-A0A8X6VAX0-F1
#
_cell.length_a   1.000
_cell.length_b   1.000
_cell.length_c   1.000
_cell.angle_alpha   90.00
_cell.angle_beta   90.00
_cell.angle_gamma   90.00
#
_symmetry.space_group_name_H-M   'P 1'
#
loop_
_entity.id
_entity.type
_entity.pdbx_description
1 polymer ?
#
loop_
_entity_poly.entity_id
_entity_poly.type
_entity_poly.pdbx_seq_one_letter_code
_entity_poly.pdbx_strand_id
1 'polypeptide(L)'
;MIANYVNEQHDTRDQFLREFAYAIHTAVNETTGKTPAELFLGRKLSTPFQKLVMVTDGMEFAVGDIERLFEEARRNTKAIHEKWEKYYNRRRRDLQIKVNDWVFIATHPLSSATGKVVAKFKLKFEGPYKVLDVKNNNVVIWKAGKKVND
;
A
#
# COMPACT_ATOMS: atom_id res chain seq x y z
N MET A 1 -6.64 14.71 4.39
CA MET A 1 -5.69 15.82 4.21
C MET A 1 -6.02 16.64 2.97
N ILE A 2 -5.88 16.10 1.75
CA ILE A 2 -6.12 16.84 0.50
C ILE A 2 -7.58 17.35 0.38
N ALA A 3 -8.58 16.48 0.61
CA ALA A 3 -9.99 16.89 0.54
C ALA A 3 -10.35 18.00 1.55
N ASN A 4 -9.79 17.96 2.76
CA ASN A 4 -10.01 19.00 3.77
C ASN A 4 -9.31 20.32 3.43
N TYR A 5 -8.18 20.27 2.73
CA TYR A 5 -7.43 21.48 2.36
C TYR A 5 -8.06 22.21 1.18
N VAL A 6 -8.55 21.44 0.20
CA VAL A 6 -9.15 21.98 -1.03
C VAL A 6 -10.63 22.38 -0.81
N ASN A 7 -11.27 21.85 0.24
CA ASN A 7 -12.65 22.11 0.63
C ASN A 7 -13.62 22.16 -0.57
N GLU A 8 -14.28 23.28 -0.84
CA GLU A 8 -15.28 23.41 -1.91
C GLU A 8 -14.68 23.63 -3.32
N GLN A 9 -13.41 24.04 -3.43
CA GLN A 9 -12.77 24.42 -4.70
C GLN A 9 -11.85 23.33 -5.25
N HIS A 10 -12.46 22.22 -5.68
CA HIS A 10 -11.75 21.04 -6.17
C HIS A 10 -10.94 21.24 -7.47
N ASP A 11 -11.23 22.31 -8.21
CA ASP A 11 -10.58 22.71 -9.46
C ASP A 11 -9.16 23.27 -9.26
N THR A 12 -8.85 23.82 -8.09
CA THR A 12 -7.53 24.41 -7.79
C THR A 12 -6.52 23.44 -7.19
N ARG A 13 -6.90 22.17 -7.01
CA ARG A 13 -6.05 21.14 -6.36
C ARG A 13 -4.64 21.06 -6.96
N ASP A 14 -4.54 21.18 -8.28
CA ASP A 14 -3.27 21.04 -8.99
C ASP A 14 -2.29 22.18 -8.67
N GLN A 15 -2.79 23.34 -8.25
CA GLN A 15 -1.96 24.48 -7.84
C GLN A 15 -1.15 24.17 -6.58
N PHE A 16 -1.66 23.31 -5.71
CA PHE A 16 -1.07 22.99 -4.40
C PHE A 16 -0.25 21.68 -4.40
N LEU A 17 0.04 21.12 -5.58
CA LEU A 17 0.70 19.82 -5.69
C LEU A 17 2.08 19.79 -5.01
N ARG A 18 2.82 20.91 -5.08
CA ARG A 18 4.16 21.01 -4.49
C ARG A 18 4.10 21.03 -2.96
N GLU A 19 3.11 21.71 -2.41
CA GLU A 19 2.83 21.83 -0.98
C GLU A 19 2.40 20.48 -0.42
N PHE A 20 1.53 19.74 -1.13
CA PHE A 20 1.16 18.38 -0.75
C PHE A 20 2.34 17.42 -0.81
N ALA A 21 3.15 17.48 -1.87
CA ALA A 21 4.34 16.65 -1.99
C ALA A 21 5.31 16.93 -0.84
N TYR A 22 5.56 18.21 -0.53
CA TYR A 22 6.40 18.60 0.60
C TYR A 22 5.85 18.04 1.92
N ALA A 23 4.57 18.25 2.21
CA ALA A 23 3.93 17.77 3.44
C ALA A 23 4.03 16.24 3.59
N ILE A 24 3.82 15.48 2.51
CA ILE A 24 3.96 14.01 2.52
C ILE A 24 5.43 13.61 2.77
N HIS A 25 6.38 14.28 2.12
CA HIS A 25 7.79 13.97 2.27
C HIS A 25 8.37 14.30 3.64
N THR A 26 7.80 15.29 4.35
CA THR A 26 8.25 15.72 5.69
C THR A 26 7.39 15.20 6.84
N ALA A 27 6.28 14.50 6.57
CA ALA A 27 5.48 13.87 7.61
C ALA A 27 6.18 12.62 8.14
N VAL A 28 6.26 12.50 9.47
CA VAL A 28 6.82 11.31 10.12
C VAL A 28 5.86 10.14 9.93
N ASN A 29 6.36 9.04 9.38
CA ASN A 29 5.59 7.81 9.26
C ASN A 29 5.69 7.01 10.56
N GLU A 30 4.55 6.64 11.15
CA GLU A 30 4.49 5.94 12.45
C GLU A 30 5.21 4.58 12.46
N THR A 31 5.24 3.88 11.33
CA THR A 31 5.87 2.55 11.23
C THR A 31 7.39 2.65 11.20
N THR A 32 7.92 3.60 10.42
CA THR A 32 9.38 3.79 10.31
C THR A 32 9.94 4.70 11.40
N GLY A 33 9.12 5.58 11.97
CA GLY A 33 9.53 6.64 12.88
C GLY A 33 10.34 7.76 12.20
N LYS A 34 10.39 7.77 10.87
CA LYS A 34 11.15 8.73 10.05
C LYS A 34 10.25 9.33 8.96
N THR A 35 10.68 10.45 8.40
CA THR A 35 10.06 11.04 7.22
C THR A 35 10.57 10.37 5.94
N PRO A 36 9.77 10.29 4.86
CA PRO A 36 10.25 9.80 3.57
C PRO A 36 11.48 10.57 3.06
N ALA A 37 11.51 11.89 3.25
CA ALA A 37 12.65 12.70 2.85
C ALA A 37 13.93 12.35 3.62
N GLU A 38 13.84 12.07 4.93
CA GLU A 38 14.99 11.62 5.72
C GLU A 38 15.54 10.28 5.24
N LEU A 39 14.66 9.33 4.91
CA LEU A 39 15.09 8.03 4.40
C LEU A 39 15.70 8.12 3.00
N PHE A 40 15.21 9.04 2.17
CA PHE A 40 15.68 9.21 0.80
C PHE A 40 16.95 10.06 0.70
N LEU A 41 16.98 11.18 1.42
CA LEU A 41 18.06 12.18 1.35
C LEU A 41 19.08 12.03 2.47
N GLY A 42 18.83 11.21 3.49
CA GLY A 42 19.67 11.12 4.68
C GLY A 42 19.54 12.31 5.64
N ARG A 43 18.65 13.28 5.37
CA ARG A 43 18.42 14.47 6.20
C ARG A 43 16.98 14.94 6.17
N LYS A 44 16.63 15.76 7.16
CA LYS A 44 15.37 16.51 7.14
C LYS A 44 15.41 17.59 6.07
N LEU A 45 14.32 17.75 5.33
CA LEU A 45 14.11 18.94 4.50
C LEU A 45 13.91 20.15 5.41
N SER A 46 14.58 21.25 5.10
CA SER A 46 14.33 22.49 5.83
C SER A 46 12.98 23.08 5.45
N THR A 47 12.30 23.67 6.42
CA THR A 47 11.06 24.40 6.17
C THR A 47 11.36 25.77 5.58
N PRO A 48 10.42 26.37 4.82
CA PRO A 48 10.58 27.74 4.34
C PRO A 48 10.93 28.72 5.47
N PHE A 49 10.31 28.55 6.65
CA PHE A 49 10.61 29.33 7.84
C PHE A 49 12.04 29.11 8.34
N GLN A 50 12.50 27.85 8.37
CA GLN A 50 13.86 27.53 8.79
C GLN A 50 14.90 28.13 7.84
N LYS A 51 14.65 28.16 6.53
CA LYS A 51 15.53 28.85 5.58
C LYS A 51 15.57 30.37 5.77
N LEU A 52 14.47 30.97 6.23
CA LEU A 52 14.36 32.41 6.44
C LEU A 52 15.08 32.86 7.73
N VAL A 53 15.03 32.04 8.77
CA VAL A 53 15.56 32.38 10.11
C VAL A 53 16.97 31.81 10.34
N MET A 54 17.31 30.68 9.73
CA MET A 54 18.59 30.00 9.93
C MET A 54 19.38 29.99 8.62
N VAL A 55 20.41 30.84 8.55
CA VAL A 55 21.55 30.62 7.64
C VAL A 55 22.44 29.57 8.29
N THR A 56 21.97 28.32 8.35
CA THR A 56 22.83 27.22 8.76
C THR A 56 23.50 26.68 7.52
N ASP A 57 24.81 26.86 7.47
CA ASP A 57 25.74 26.25 6.53
C ASP A 57 25.43 24.76 6.34
N GLY A 58 25.64 24.31 5.10
CA GLY A 58 25.35 22.95 4.67
C GLY A 58 25.90 21.92 5.66
N MET A 59 25.00 21.20 6.33
CA MET A 59 25.33 19.91 6.94
C MET A 59 25.72 18.96 5.80
N GLU A 60 27.01 18.90 5.52
CA GLU A 60 27.61 17.87 4.69
C GLU A 60 27.45 16.52 5.39
N PHE A 61 27.02 15.52 4.62
CA PHE A 61 26.66 14.21 5.13
C PHE A 61 27.90 13.38 5.46
N ALA A 62 27.93 12.78 6.65
CA ALA A 62 28.77 11.62 6.90
C ALA A 62 28.01 10.35 6.47
N VAL A 63 28.63 9.52 5.63
CA VAL A 63 28.03 8.27 5.10
C VAL A 63 27.49 7.36 6.22
N GLY A 64 28.11 7.38 7.41
CA GLY A 64 27.68 6.58 8.57
C GLY A 64 26.32 6.98 9.18
N ASP A 65 25.84 8.21 8.97
CA ASP A 65 24.55 8.65 9.51
C ASP A 65 23.37 8.03 8.75
N ILE A 66 23.54 7.76 7.47
CA ILE A 66 22.50 7.17 6.61
C ILE A 66 22.26 5.71 7.00
N GLU A 67 23.32 4.94 7.22
CA GLU A 67 23.23 3.53 7.65
C GLU A 67 22.48 3.43 8.98
N ARG A 68 22.85 4.26 9.96
CA ARG A 68 22.16 4.32 11.25
C ARG A 68 20.67 4.65 11.11
N LEU A 69 20.34 5.58 10.21
CA LEU A 69 18.96 5.98 9.94
C LEU A 69 18.13 4.82 9.38
N PHE A 70 18.70 4.03 8.46
CA PHE A 70 18.03 2.84 7.94
C PHE A 70 17.90 1.73 8.99
N GLU A 71 18.91 1.52 9.83
CA GLU A 71 18.84 0.55 10.92
C GLU A 71 17.74 0.89 11.93
N GLU A 72 17.64 2.16 12.34
CA GLU A 72 16.56 2.66 13.19
C GLU A 72 15.19 2.41 12.55
N ALA A 73 15.03 2.76 11.28
CA ALA A 73 13.77 2.56 10.56
C ALA A 73 13.38 1.08 10.44
N ARG A 74 14.36 0.19 10.18
CA ARG A 74 14.14 -1.26 10.13
C ARG A 74 13.73 -1.83 11.49
N ARG A 75 14.41 -1.41 12.57
CA ARG A 75 14.06 -1.82 13.95
C ARG A 75 12.63 -1.41 14.31
N ASN A 76 12.26 -0.17 14.05
CA ASN A 76 10.91 0.32 14.29
C ASN A 76 9.87 -0.45 13.48
N THR A 77 10.13 -0.64 12.18
CA THR A 77 9.23 -1.38 11.28
C THR A 77 9.00 -2.79 11.79
N LYS A 78 10.05 -3.49 12.23
CA LYS A 78 9.94 -4.84 12.79
C LYS A 78 9.10 -4.86 14.07
N ALA A 79 9.38 -4.00 15.04
CA ALA A 79 8.64 -3.94 16.30
C ALA A 79 7.15 -3.60 16.09
N ILE A 80 6.86 -2.65 15.20
CA ILE A 80 5.49 -2.28 14.82
C ILE A 80 4.81 -3.46 14.11
N HIS A 81 5.48 -4.12 13.18
CA HIS A 81 4.93 -5.29 12.49
C HIS A 81 4.57 -6.42 13.46
N GLU A 82 5.49 -6.80 14.34
CA GLU A 82 5.26 -7.82 15.38
C GLU A 82 4.09 -7.47 16.30
N LYS A 83 3.94 -6.18 16.66
CA LYS A 83 2.81 -5.68 17.46
C LYS A 83 1.48 -5.84 16.72
N TRP A 84 1.42 -5.49 15.45
CA TRP A 84 0.18 -5.48 14.67
C TRP A 84 -0.16 -6.83 14.03
N GLU A 85 0.80 -7.73 13.88
CA GLU A 85 0.62 -9.05 13.28
C GLU A 85 -0.53 -9.82 13.94
N LYS A 86 -0.60 -9.81 15.27
CA LYS A 86 -1.67 -10.50 16.03
C LYS A 86 -3.06 -9.99 15.66
N TYR A 87 -3.20 -8.69 15.44
CA TYR A 87 -4.47 -8.07 15.07
C TYR A 87 -4.83 -8.35 13.62
N TYR A 88 -3.85 -8.24 12.72
CA TYR A 88 -4.02 -8.51 11.30
C TYR A 88 -4.38 -9.98 11.03
N ASN A 89 -3.65 -10.90 11.65
CA ASN A 89 -3.83 -12.33 11.46
C ASN A 89 -5.03 -12.92 12.21
N ARG A 90 -5.69 -12.17 13.12
CA ARG A 90 -6.79 -12.68 13.96
C ARG A 90 -7.94 -13.33 13.17
N ARG A 91 -8.23 -12.84 11.96
CA ARG A 91 -9.30 -13.37 11.09
C ARG A 91 -8.76 -14.11 9.87
N ARG A 92 -7.44 -14.25 9.75
CA ARG A 92 -6.81 -14.91 8.62
C ARG A 92 -6.98 -16.41 8.79
N ARG A 93 -7.54 -17.08 7.77
CA ARG A 93 -7.58 -18.55 7.70
C ARG A 93 -6.39 -18.99 6.88
N ASP A 94 -5.62 -19.94 7.39
CA ASP A 94 -4.53 -20.54 6.63
C ASP A 94 -5.13 -21.57 5.66
N LEU A 95 -5.49 -21.10 4.47
CA LEU A 95 -6.04 -21.95 3.41
C LEU A 95 -4.88 -22.45 2.56
N GLN A 96 -4.49 -23.71 2.70
CA GLN A 96 -3.41 -24.30 1.88
C GLN A 96 -3.99 -24.86 0.58
N ILE A 97 -3.79 -24.15 -0.53
CA ILE A 97 -4.27 -24.58 -1.85
C ILE A 97 -3.26 -25.54 -2.48
N LYS A 98 -3.74 -26.67 -3.02
CA LYS A 98 -2.90 -27.67 -3.69
C LYS A 98 -3.21 -27.76 -5.18
N VAL A 99 -2.22 -28.24 -5.93
CA VAL A 99 -2.42 -28.62 -7.33
C VAL A 99 -3.50 -29.69 -7.40
N ASN A 100 -4.40 -29.57 -8.38
CA ASN A 100 -5.61 -30.36 -8.59
C ASN A 100 -6.81 -30.05 -7.68
N ASP A 101 -6.71 -29.11 -6.74
CA ASP A 101 -7.89 -28.64 -6.00
C ASP A 101 -8.88 -27.95 -6.94
N TRP A 102 -10.17 -28.06 -6.60
CA TRP A 102 -11.23 -27.33 -7.28
C TRP A 102 -11.54 -26.04 -6.52
N VAL A 103 -11.45 -24.92 -7.23
CA VAL A 103 -11.64 -23.59 -6.65
C VAL A 103 -12.67 -22.80 -7.45
N PHE A 104 -13.37 -21.90 -6.75
CA PHE A 104 -14.14 -20.83 -7.36
C PHE A 104 -13.34 -19.54 -7.32
N ILE A 105 -13.52 -18.70 -8.32
CA ILE A 105 -12.81 -17.43 -8.43
C ILE A 105 -13.79 -16.30 -8.17
N ALA A 106 -13.43 -15.38 -7.29
CA ALA A 106 -14.24 -14.21 -7.03
C ALA A 106 -14.26 -13.33 -8.28
N THR A 107 -15.45 -13.06 -8.80
CA THR A 107 -15.63 -12.12 -9.90
C THR A 107 -15.77 -10.72 -9.32
N HIS A 108 -15.23 -9.74 -10.03
CA HIS A 108 -15.42 -8.31 -9.71
C HIS A 108 -16.24 -7.63 -10.82
N PRO A 109 -17.53 -7.98 -10.99
CA PRO A 109 -18.35 -7.41 -12.04
C PRO A 109 -18.57 -5.92 -11.77
N LEU A 110 -18.41 -5.10 -12.82
CA LEU A 110 -18.74 -3.68 -12.79
C LEU A 110 -20.10 -3.44 -13.43
N SER A 111 -20.89 -2.54 -12.85
CA SER A 111 -22.15 -2.11 -13.46
C SER A 111 -21.86 -1.21 -14.65
N SER A 112 -22.68 -1.29 -15.70
CA SER A 112 -22.60 -0.42 -16.87
C SER A 112 -24.01 -0.02 -17.30
N ALA A 113 -24.27 1.29 -17.32
CA ALA A 113 -25.54 1.83 -17.82
C ALA A 113 -25.67 1.59 -19.34
N THR A 114 -24.61 1.89 -20.11
CA THR A 114 -24.55 1.68 -21.56
C THR A 114 -24.74 0.21 -21.93
N GLY A 115 -24.11 -0.70 -21.18
CA GLY A 115 -24.23 -2.14 -21.39
C GLY A 115 -25.47 -2.78 -20.76
N LYS A 116 -26.32 -2.01 -20.06
CA LYS A 116 -27.45 -2.51 -19.24
C LYS A 116 -27.04 -3.64 -18.29
N VAL A 117 -25.82 -3.57 -17.75
CA VAL A 117 -25.28 -4.56 -16.80
C VAL A 117 -25.42 -4.02 -15.39
N VAL A 118 -26.06 -4.79 -14.52
CA VAL A 118 -26.12 -4.51 -13.08
C VAL A 118 -25.24 -5.52 -12.36
N ALA A 119 -24.13 -5.07 -11.78
CA ALA A 119 -23.18 -5.94 -11.07
C ALA A 119 -23.83 -6.72 -9.92
N LYS A 120 -24.85 -6.15 -9.27
CA LYS A 120 -25.60 -6.79 -8.18
C LYS A 120 -26.31 -8.08 -8.61
N PHE A 121 -26.65 -8.21 -9.90
CA PHE A 121 -27.28 -9.41 -10.46
C PHE A 121 -26.28 -10.40 -11.07
N LYS A 122 -24.98 -10.07 -11.09
CA LYS A 122 -23.94 -11.00 -11.54
C LYS A 122 -23.57 -11.94 -10.40
N LEU A 123 -23.24 -13.18 -10.75
CA LEU A 123 -22.67 -14.14 -9.81
C LEU A 123 -21.38 -13.56 -9.23
N LYS A 124 -21.20 -13.71 -7.92
CA LYS A 124 -20.01 -13.26 -7.18
C LYS A 124 -18.80 -14.17 -7.39
N PHE A 125 -19.04 -15.38 -7.88
CA PHE A 125 -18.02 -16.38 -8.10
C PHE A 125 -18.25 -17.05 -9.45
N GLU A 126 -17.17 -17.33 -10.16
CA GLU A 126 -17.14 -18.13 -11.38
C GLU A 126 -16.42 -19.45 -11.15
N GLY A 127 -16.74 -20.46 -11.97
CA GLY A 127 -16.12 -21.79 -11.93
C GLY A 127 -17.12 -22.94 -11.88
N PRO A 128 -16.66 -24.15 -11.48
CA PRO A 128 -15.39 -24.44 -10.81
C PRO A 128 -14.17 -24.49 -11.76
N TYR A 129 -12.99 -24.20 -11.22
CA TYR A 129 -11.71 -24.31 -11.91
C TYR A 129 -10.79 -25.28 -11.20
N LYS A 130 -9.92 -25.94 -11.96
CA LYS A 130 -8.91 -26.83 -11.39
C LYS A 130 -7.57 -26.12 -11.30
N VAL A 131 -6.95 -26.17 -10.13
CA VAL A 131 -5.61 -25.60 -9.89
C VAL A 131 -4.57 -26.43 -10.63
N LEU A 132 -3.75 -25.78 -11.46
CA LEU A 132 -2.66 -26.40 -12.23
C LEU A 132 -1.31 -26.20 -11.56
N ASP A 133 -1.09 -25.04 -10.95
CA ASP A 133 0.17 -24.69 -10.30
C ASP A 133 -0.08 -23.70 -9.15
N VAL A 134 0.76 -23.77 -8.12
CA VAL A 134 0.68 -22.93 -6.91
C VAL A 134 2.04 -22.24 -6.73
N LYS A 135 2.10 -20.92 -6.94
CA LYS A 135 3.34 -20.14 -6.73
C LYS A 135 3.53 -19.78 -5.27
N ASN A 136 2.45 -19.36 -4.62
CA ASN A 136 2.35 -19.15 -3.19
C ASN A 136 0.88 -19.31 -2.79
N ASN A 137 0.60 -19.21 -1.49
CA ASN A 137 -0.75 -19.45 -0.97
C ASN A 137 -1.82 -18.45 -1.47
N ASN A 138 -1.42 -17.34 -2.10
CA ASN A 138 -2.30 -16.31 -2.64
C ASN A 138 -2.30 -16.25 -4.18
N VAL A 139 -1.41 -16.99 -4.86
CA VAL A 139 -1.19 -16.91 -6.31
C VAL A 139 -1.19 -18.33 -6.90
N VAL A 140 -2.25 -18.62 -7.66
CA VAL A 140 -2.49 -19.93 -8.29
C VAL A 140 -2.79 -19.78 -9.77
N ILE A 141 -2.32 -20.73 -10.57
CA ILE A 141 -2.66 -20.86 -11.99
C ILE A 141 -3.74 -21.92 -12.12
N TRP A 142 -4.78 -21.66 -12.90
CA TRP A 142 -5.95 -22.52 -13.00
C TRP A 142 -6.41 -22.67 -14.46
N LYS A 143 -7.21 -23.71 -14.73
CA LYS A 143 -7.86 -23.92 -16.02
C LYS A 143 -9.33 -24.26 -15.83
N ALA A 144 -10.16 -23.81 -16.77
CA ALA A 144 -11.56 -24.17 -16.85
C ALA A 144 -11.70 -25.70 -16.96
N GLY A 145 -12.37 -26.30 -15.99
CA GLY A 145 -12.72 -27.71 -15.99
C GLY A 145 -14.22 -27.85 -15.75
N LYS A 146 -14.90 -28.69 -16.52
CA LYS A 146 -16.26 -29.10 -16.16
C LYS A 146 -16.16 -30.07 -15.00
N LYS A 147 -16.84 -29.79 -13.90
CA LYS A 147 -17.04 -30.78 -12.83
C LYS A 147 -18.03 -31.81 -13.36
N VAL A 148 -17.53 -33.00 -13.71
CA VAL A 148 -18.38 -34.17 -13.96
C VAL A 148 -18.85 -34.60 -12.57
N ASN A 149 -20.15 -34.58 -12.33
CA ASN A 149 -20.73 -35.11 -11.09
C ASN A 149 -20.73 -36.63 -11.18
N ASP A 150 -20.16 -37.30 -10.16
CA ASP A 150 -20.44 -38.70 -9.86
C ASP A 150 -21.84 -38.83 -9.21
#